data_AF-A0A354B888-F1
#
_entry.id   AF-A0A354B888-F1
#
_cell.length_a   1.000
_cell.length_b   1.000
_cell.length_c   1.000
_cell.angle_alpha   90.00
_cell.angle_beta   90.00
_cell.angle_gamma   90.00
#
_symmetry.space_group_name_H-M   'P 1'
#
loop_
_entity.id
_entity.type
_entity.pdbx_description
1 polymer ?
#
loop_
_entity_poly.entity_id
_entity_poly.type
_entity_poly.pdbx_seq_one_letter_code
_entity_poly.pdbx_strand_id
1 'polypeptide(L)'
;MIRAVLFDFGGVILSSPFEAFNRYEAEVGLPLDTIRRINATNPDDNAWAHFERGEYPATHFVEAFEAEARALGFEVDGSRVIASLRGVIRPAMVEALRRCSANFKTAMLTNNFTPPTSESGTEAMVSDAGVDGDG
;
A
#
# COMPACT_ATOMS: atom_id res chain seq x y z
N MET A 1 8.28 0.01 32.57
CA MET A 1 8.85 -1.21 31.95
C MET A 1 7.96 -1.60 30.78
N ILE A 2 8.53 -1.82 29.59
CA ILE A 2 7.79 -2.29 28.41
C ILE A 2 7.60 -3.81 28.52
N ARG A 3 6.41 -4.31 28.19
CA ARG A 3 6.06 -5.75 28.28
C ARG A 3 5.65 -6.38 26.95
N ALA A 4 5.32 -5.55 25.97
CA ALA A 4 4.90 -5.97 24.64
C ALA A 4 5.31 -4.93 23.59
N VAL A 5 5.49 -5.39 22.36
CA VAL A 5 5.76 -4.56 21.17
C VAL A 5 4.73 -4.90 20.11
N LEU A 6 4.00 -3.90 19.63
CA LEU A 6 3.06 -4.06 18.52
C LEU A 6 3.70 -3.52 17.25
N PHE A 7 3.58 -4.27 16.16
CA PHE A 7 4.08 -3.89 14.84
C PHE A 7 2.90 -3.57 13.93
N ASP A 8 2.97 -2.45 13.21
CA ASP A 8 2.15 -2.26 12.01
C ASP A 8 2.72 -3.11 10.86
N PHE A 9 1.94 -3.35 9.81
CA PHE A 9 2.37 -4.13 8.66
C PHE A 9 2.82 -3.22 7.51
N GLY A 10 1.90 -2.42 6.97
CA GLY A 10 2.20 -1.47 5.89
C GLY A 10 3.11 -0.33 6.36
N GLY A 11 4.19 -0.06 5.62
CA GLY A 11 5.16 0.99 5.99
C GLY A 11 6.13 0.63 7.12
N VAL A 12 5.90 -0.47 7.85
CA VAL A 12 6.77 -0.99 8.90
C VAL A 12 7.42 -2.30 8.48
N ILE A 13 6.67 -3.41 8.43
CA ILE A 13 7.19 -4.69 7.94
C ILE A 13 7.34 -4.66 6.42
N LEU A 14 6.38 -4.05 5.73
CA LEU A 14 6.42 -3.79 4.29
C LEU A 14 6.84 -2.34 3.98
N SER A 15 7.27 -2.08 2.75
CA SER A 15 7.37 -0.72 2.22
C SER A 15 6.02 0.00 2.29
N SER A 16 6.05 1.32 2.44
CA SER A 16 4.81 2.11 2.43
C SER A 16 4.28 2.22 0.99
N PRO A 17 2.96 2.08 0.76
CA PRO A 17 2.38 2.39 -0.56
C PRO A 17 2.63 3.84 -0.96
N PHE A 18 2.78 4.76 0.00
CA PHE A 18 3.11 6.16 -0.28
C PHE A 18 4.51 6.33 -0.87
N GLU A 19 5.47 5.51 -0.44
CA GLU A 19 6.80 5.51 -1.08
C GLU A 19 6.71 4.97 -2.51
N ALA A 20 5.85 3.99 -2.76
CA ALA A 20 5.62 3.45 -4.11
C ALA A 20 4.92 4.47 -5.02
N PHE A 21 3.91 5.19 -4.51
CA PHE A 21 3.27 6.31 -5.19
C PHE A 21 4.29 7.38 -5.57
N ASN A 22 5.11 7.84 -4.63
CA ASN A 22 6.12 8.88 -4.90
C ASN A 22 7.15 8.44 -5.94
N ARG A 23 7.55 7.15 -5.96
CA ARG A 23 8.43 6.62 -7.01
C ARG A 23 7.74 6.65 -8.37
N TYR A 24 6.49 6.22 -8.44
CA TYR A 24 5.71 6.24 -9.67
C TYR A 24 5.50 7.68 -10.16
N GLU A 25 5.09 8.60 -9.28
CA GLU A 25 4.93 10.02 -9.60
C GLU A 25 6.21 10.62 -10.20
N ALA A 26 7.36 10.36 -9.58
CA ALA A 26 8.64 10.82 -10.09
C ALA A 26 8.98 10.21 -11.48
N GLU A 27 8.65 8.94 -11.70
CA GLU A 27 8.90 8.24 -12.97
C GLU A 27 8.11 8.85 -14.13
N VAL A 28 6.84 9.23 -13.90
CA VAL A 28 5.97 9.81 -14.94
C VAL A 28 5.93 11.35 -14.92
N GLY A 29 6.74 12.00 -14.09
CA GLY A 29 6.85 13.46 -14.02
C GLY A 29 5.67 14.16 -13.35
N LEU A 30 4.93 13.47 -12.48
CA LEU A 30 3.88 14.06 -11.66
C LEU A 30 4.47 14.83 -10.47
N PRO A 31 3.80 15.91 -10.01
CA PRO A 31 4.17 16.55 -8.75
C PRO A 31 4.09 15.57 -7.57
N LEU A 32 4.97 15.73 -6.59
CA LEU A 32 4.95 14.95 -5.36
C LEU A 32 3.56 14.99 -4.69
N ASP A 33 3.15 13.85 -4.14
CA ASP A 33 1.89 13.63 -3.44
C ASP A 33 0.63 13.85 -4.32
N THR A 34 0.73 13.76 -5.64
CA THR A 34 -0.43 13.91 -6.55
C THR A 34 -1.49 12.83 -6.32
N ILE A 35 -1.10 11.56 -6.20
CA ILE A 35 -2.02 10.45 -5.91
C ILE A 35 -2.70 10.68 -4.56
N ARG A 36 -1.92 11.09 -3.55
CA ARG A 36 -2.45 11.39 -2.22
C ARG A 36 -3.40 12.59 -2.23
N ARG A 37 -3.14 13.58 -3.09
CA ARG A 37 -4.04 14.72 -3.31
C ARG A 37 -5.36 14.28 -3.93
N ILE A 38 -5.34 13.40 -4.92
CA ILE A 38 -6.55 12.83 -5.54
C ILE A 38 -7.37 12.10 -4.46
N ASN A 39 -6.72 11.22 -3.68
CA ASN A 39 -7.35 10.47 -2.58
C ASN A 39 -7.97 11.39 -1.51
N ALA A 40 -7.40 12.57 -1.27
CA ALA A 40 -7.86 13.51 -0.25
C ALA A 40 -8.86 14.56 -0.76
N THR A 41 -9.13 14.65 -2.07
CA THR A 41 -9.96 15.73 -2.65
C THR A 41 -11.43 15.55 -2.28
N ASN A 42 -11.93 14.32 -2.29
CA ASN A 42 -13.28 13.95 -1.84
C ASN A 42 -13.21 12.61 -1.09
N PRO A 43 -12.75 12.62 0.17
CA PRO A 43 -12.37 11.40 0.90
C PRO A 43 -13.55 10.49 1.25
N ASP A 44 -14.79 10.96 1.09
CA ASP A 44 -15.98 10.17 1.39
C ASP A 44 -16.48 9.38 0.17
N ASP A 45 -16.31 9.92 -1.04
CA ASP A 45 -17.02 9.46 -2.24
C ASP A 45 -16.16 9.42 -3.51
N ASN A 46 -14.83 9.51 -3.39
CA ASN A 46 -13.93 9.31 -4.53
C ASN A 46 -13.67 7.81 -4.80
N ALA A 47 -13.08 7.53 -5.97
CA ALA A 47 -12.75 6.18 -6.40
C ALA A 47 -11.91 5.43 -5.35
N TRP A 48 -10.98 6.13 -4.70
CA TRP A 48 -10.17 5.57 -3.61
C TRP A 48 -11.02 5.11 -2.42
N ALA A 49 -11.93 5.95 -1.95
CA ALA A 49 -12.82 5.65 -0.83
C ALA A 49 -13.75 4.46 -1.13
N HIS A 50 -14.32 4.41 -2.34
CA HIS A 50 -15.13 3.26 -2.78
C HIS A 50 -14.30 1.97 -2.87
N PHE A 51 -13.07 2.05 -3.36
CA PHE A 51 -12.17 0.90 -3.45
C PHE A 51 -11.76 0.39 -2.06
N GLU A 52 -11.43 1.30 -1.14
CA GLU A 52 -11.11 0.99 0.26
C GLU A 52 -12.28 0.29 0.99
N ARG A 53 -13.52 0.65 0.68
CA ARG A 53 -14.74 0.00 1.21
C ARG A 53 -15.12 -1.29 0.48
N GLY A 54 -14.40 -1.67 -0.58
CA GLY A 54 -14.72 -2.84 -1.41
C GLY A 54 -15.95 -2.67 -2.29
N GLU A 55 -16.43 -1.43 -2.48
CA GLU A 55 -17.58 -1.11 -3.32
C GLU A 55 -17.21 -1.14 -4.81
N TYR A 56 -15.95 -0.83 -5.14
CA TYR A 56 -15.43 -0.88 -6.50
C TYR A 56 -14.52 -2.10 -6.72
N PRO A 57 -14.78 -2.93 -7.75
CA PRO A 57 -13.78 -3.88 -8.22
C PRO A 57 -12.59 -3.12 -8.84
N ALA A 58 -11.44 -3.79 -8.94
CA ALA A 58 -10.19 -3.19 -9.46
C ALA A 58 -10.38 -2.51 -10.82
N THR A 59 -11.11 -3.12 -11.76
CA THR A 59 -11.35 -2.54 -13.09
C THR A 59 -12.13 -1.22 -13.01
N HIS A 60 -13.15 -1.16 -12.16
CA HIS A 60 -13.95 0.05 -11.98
C HIS A 60 -13.17 1.14 -11.25
N PHE A 61 -12.34 0.76 -10.27
CA PHE A 61 -11.43 1.70 -9.62
C PHE A 61 -10.51 2.38 -10.63
N VAL A 62 -9.88 1.62 -11.55
CA VAL A 62 -8.97 2.20 -12.56
C VAL A 62 -9.68 3.27 -13.37
N GLU A 63 -10.83 2.94 -13.96
CA GLU A 63 -11.59 3.88 -14.79
C GLU A 63 -12.00 5.15 -14.02
N ALA A 64 -12.51 4.98 -12.81
CA ALA A 64 -12.98 6.09 -11.98
C ALA A 64 -11.81 6.98 -11.51
N PHE A 65 -10.72 6.36 -11.03
CA PHE A 65 -9.56 7.08 -10.51
C PHE A 65 -8.87 7.90 -11.60
N GLU A 66 -8.73 7.36 -12.81
CA GLU A 66 -8.16 8.08 -13.95
C GLU A 66 -9.04 9.25 -14.39
N ALA A 67 -10.38 9.10 -14.31
CA ALA A 67 -11.29 10.20 -14.57
C ALA A 67 -11.16 11.33 -13.54
N GLU A 68 -11.02 11.01 -12.26
CA GLU A 68 -10.76 11.97 -11.19
C GLU A 68 -9.41 12.68 -11.36
N ALA A 69 -8.36 11.92 -11.71
CA ALA A 69 -7.04 12.47 -12.00
C ALA A 69 -7.10 13.48 -13.18
N ARG A 70 -7.77 13.11 -14.28
CA ARG A 70 -7.94 13.99 -15.46
C ARG A 70 -8.74 15.25 -15.12
N ALA A 71 -9.77 15.14 -14.27
CA ALA A 71 -10.53 16.30 -13.81
C ALA A 71 -9.67 17.30 -13.01
N LEU A 72 -8.60 16.82 -12.37
CA LEU A 72 -7.61 17.63 -11.66
C LEU A 72 -6.40 18.03 -12.53
N GLY A 73 -6.39 17.65 -13.81
CA GLY A 73 -5.32 17.99 -14.76
C GLY A 73 -4.11 17.06 -14.72
N PHE A 74 -4.26 15.85 -14.17
CA PHE A 74 -3.20 14.84 -14.11
C PHE A 74 -3.53 13.66 -15.01
N GLU A 75 -2.52 13.11 -15.67
CA GLU A 75 -2.59 11.81 -16.32
C GLU A 75 -1.94 10.78 -15.40
N VAL A 76 -2.74 9.84 -14.90
CA VAL A 76 -2.34 8.79 -13.96
C VAL A 76 -2.81 7.45 -14.52
N ASP A 77 -2.04 6.39 -14.32
CA ASP A 77 -2.41 5.01 -14.63
C ASP A 77 -2.94 4.35 -13.36
N GLY A 78 -4.25 4.13 -13.29
CA GLY A 78 -4.90 3.58 -12.10
C GLY A 78 -4.44 2.16 -11.77
N SER A 79 -4.01 1.38 -12.77
CA SER A 79 -3.51 0.02 -12.56
C SER A 79 -2.17 0.01 -11.83
N ARG A 80 -1.32 1.00 -12.09
CA ARG A 80 -0.05 1.20 -11.38
C ARG A 80 -0.26 1.68 -9.95
N VAL A 81 -1.32 2.46 -9.69
CA VAL A 81 -1.73 2.83 -8.33
C VAL A 81 -2.13 1.59 -7.54
N ILE A 82 -2.95 0.68 -8.10
CA ILE A 82 -3.26 -0.61 -7.45
C ILE A 82 -1.99 -1.43 -7.23
N ALA A 83 -1.13 -1.57 -8.25
CA ALA A 83 0.09 -2.35 -8.13
C ALA A 83 1.02 -1.84 -7.02
N SER A 84 1.03 -0.53 -6.77
CA SER A 84 1.81 0.13 -5.72
C SER A 84 1.33 -0.20 -4.29
N LEU A 85 0.14 -0.79 -4.13
CA LEU A 85 -0.34 -1.28 -2.83
C LEU A 85 0.38 -2.55 -2.38
N ARG A 86 1.01 -3.28 -3.31
CA ARG A 86 1.84 -4.43 -2.95
C ARG A 86 3.15 -3.92 -2.36
N GLY A 87 3.34 -4.20 -1.08
CA GLY A 87 4.54 -3.83 -0.35
C GLY A 87 5.66 -4.85 -0.54
N VAL A 88 6.90 -4.37 -0.47
CA VAL A 88 8.10 -5.20 -0.41
C VAL A 88 8.50 -5.40 1.04
N ILE A 89 8.88 -6.61 1.42
CA ILE A 89 9.37 -6.91 2.77
C ILE A 89 10.62 -6.07 3.07
N ARG A 90 10.68 -5.45 4.26
CA ARG A 90 11.86 -4.74 4.77
C ARG A 90 12.68 -5.68 5.68
N PRO A 91 13.83 -6.22 5.23
CA PRO A 91 14.59 -7.21 6.01
C PRO A 91 15.03 -6.69 7.38
N ALA A 92 15.36 -5.40 7.47
CA ALA A 92 15.74 -4.77 8.74
C ALA A 92 14.60 -4.81 9.78
N MET A 93 13.35 -4.66 9.35
CA MET A 93 12.19 -4.72 10.25
C MET A 93 11.78 -6.15 10.60
N VAL A 94 12.03 -7.11 9.72
CA VAL A 94 11.95 -8.54 10.05
C VAL A 94 12.95 -8.90 11.15
N GLU A 95 14.19 -8.42 11.05
CA GLU A 95 15.21 -8.64 12.08
C GLU A 95 14.83 -7.95 13.40
N ALA A 96 14.25 -6.75 13.35
CA ALA A 96 13.74 -6.06 14.54
C ALA A 96 12.62 -6.87 15.22
N LEU A 97 11.66 -7.38 14.45
CA LEU A 97 10.60 -8.26 14.95
C LEU A 97 11.19 -9.50 15.62
N ARG A 98 12.17 -10.16 14.98
CA ARG A 98 12.86 -11.36 15.53
C ARG A 98 13.53 -11.07 16.87
N ARG A 99 14.18 -9.92 17.04
CA ARG A 99 14.81 -9.53 18.31
C ARG A 99 13.80 -9.18 19.39
N CYS A 100 12.71 -8.51 19.01
CA CYS A 100 11.64 -8.15 19.94
C CYS A 100 10.89 -9.39 20.43
N SER A 101 10.56 -10.34 19.56
CA SER A 101 9.83 -11.57 19.94
C SER A 101 10.62 -12.47 20.87
N ALA A 102 11.96 -12.39 20.86
CA ALA A 102 12.81 -13.10 21.80
C ALA A 102 12.69 -12.59 23.26
N ASN A 103 12.23 -11.35 23.47
CA ASN A 103 12.25 -10.68 24.78
C ASN A 103 10.90 -10.10 25.23
N PHE A 104 9.95 -9.94 24.31
CA PHE A 104 8.66 -9.30 24.55
C PHE A 104 7.53 -10.08 23.89
N LYS A 105 6.30 -9.91 24.41
CA LYS A 105 5.12 -10.34 23.66
C LYS A 105 4.99 -9.47 22.41
N THR A 106 4.83 -10.08 21.24
CA THR A 106 4.65 -9.38 19.97
C THR A 106 3.29 -9.64 19.38
N ALA A 107 2.69 -8.62 18.78
CA ALA A 107 1.46 -8.72 18.00
C ALA A 107 1.54 -7.79 16.78
N MET A 108 0.74 -8.09 15.76
CA MET A 108 0.57 -7.24 14.59
C MET A 108 -0.75 -6.50 14.69
N LEU A 109 -0.74 -5.19 14.43
CA LEU A 109 -1.93 -4.36 14.38
C LEU A 109 -1.86 -3.51 13.12
N THR A 110 -2.59 -3.94 12.10
CA THR A 110 -2.62 -3.29 10.78
C THR A 110 -4.06 -3.09 10.35
N ASN A 111 -4.34 -2.00 9.65
CA ASN A 111 -5.59 -1.87 8.91
C ASN A 111 -5.48 -2.83 7.72
N ASN A 112 -6.36 -3.83 7.66
CA ASN A 112 -6.35 -4.81 6.58
C ASN A 112 -7.40 -4.42 5.54
N PHE A 113 -6.99 -4.28 4.28
CA PHE A 113 -7.91 -4.16 3.15
C PHE A 113 -8.11 -5.55 2.58
N THR A 114 -9.37 -5.96 2.40
CA THR A 114 -9.67 -7.18 1.65
C THR A 114 -9.74 -6.79 0.17
N PRO A 115 -8.78 -7.21 -0.68
CA PRO A 115 -8.89 -6.95 -2.11
C PRO A 115 -10.14 -7.65 -2.66
N PRO A 116 -10.82 -7.09 -3.67
CA PRO A 116 -12.01 -7.71 -4.28
C PRO A 116 -11.72 -8.99 -5.08
N THR A 117 -10.56 -9.61 -4.91
CA THR A 117 -10.20 -10.93 -5.46
C THR A 117 -10.03 -11.91 -4.32
N SER A 118 -10.65 -13.08 -4.45
CA SER A 118 -10.91 -14.13 -3.45
C SER A 118 -9.68 -14.84 -2.84
N GLU A 119 -8.59 -14.13 -2.57
CA GLU A 119 -7.43 -14.65 -1.86
C GLU A 119 -7.23 -13.93 -0.53
N SER A 120 -6.74 -14.68 0.46
CA SER A 120 -6.62 -14.23 1.84
C SER A 120 -5.74 -12.96 1.94
N GLY A 121 -6.15 -12.01 2.80
CA GLY A 121 -5.63 -10.64 2.80
C GLY A 121 -4.12 -10.45 3.04
N THR A 122 -3.38 -11.50 3.45
CA THR A 122 -1.92 -11.39 3.67
C THR A 122 -1.13 -11.64 2.38
N GLU A 123 -1.52 -12.61 1.54
CA GLU A 123 -0.82 -12.94 0.29
C GLU A 123 -1.01 -11.84 -0.76
N ALA A 124 -2.16 -11.17 -0.75
CA ALA A 124 -2.45 -10.09 -1.69
C ALA A 124 -1.56 -8.83 -1.50
N MET A 125 -0.94 -8.65 -0.33
CA MET A 125 -0.17 -7.45 0.02
C MET A 125 1.34 -7.56 -0.24
N VAL A 126 1.85 -8.76 -0.52
CA VAL A 126 3.29 -8.97 -0.72
C VAL A 126 3.56 -9.18 -2.20
N SER A 127 4.54 -8.46 -2.75
CA SER A 127 5.14 -8.84 -4.04
C SER A 127 6.28 -9.82 -3.78
N ASP A 128 6.31 -10.94 -4.50
CA ASP A 128 7.44 -11.87 -4.46
C ASP A 128 8.62 -11.22 -5.19
N ALA A 129 9.38 -10.39 -4.48
CA ALA A 129 10.70 -10.00 -4.93
C ALA A 129 11.59 -11.20 -4.67
N GLY A 130 11.84 -11.96 -5.73
CA GLY A 130 12.74 -13.10 -5.73
C GLY A 130 14.01 -12.79 -4.94
N VAL A 131 14.44 -13.79 -4.17
CA VAL A 131 15.80 -13.87 -3.67
C VAL A 131 16.72 -13.73 -4.88
N ASP A 132 17.28 -12.53 -5.05
CA ASP A 132 18.54 -12.38 -5.77
C ASP A 132 19.55 -13.18 -4.94
N GLY A 133 19.75 -14.42 -5.40
CA GLY A 133 20.79 -15.28 -4.89
C GLY A 133 22.12 -14.61 -5.20
N ASP A 134 22.78 -14.13 -4.17
CA ASP A 134 24.21 -13.87 -4.17
C ASP A 134 24.76 -14.25 -2.80
N GLY A 135 25.53 -15.35 -2.76
CA GLY A 135 26.24 -15.85 -1.58
C GLY A 135 26.16 -17.36 -1.40
#